data_AF-A0A9D5U7X9-F1
#
_entry.id   AF-A0A9D5U7X9-F1
#
_cell.length_a   1.000
_cell.length_b   1.000
_cell.length_c   1.000
_cell.angle_alpha   90.00
_cell.angle_beta   90.00
_cell.angle_gamma   90.00
#
_symmetry.space_group_name_H-M   'P 1'
#
loop_
_entity.id
_entity.type
_entity.pdbx_description
1 polymer ?
#
loop_
_entity_poly.entity_id
_entity_poly.type
_entity_poly.pdbx_seq_one_letter_code
_entity_poly.pdbx_strand_id
1 'polypeptide(L)'
;MTPDLAMLRDLVESTPEIRRWPGTGAPESWVRAAETRVGRLPASYRWWLTETRASRVGHVDVASLADPEHVAEADDALTAEWRLTGDRLCFASDPDGAETFSFALDRTSASGEHPVVRVDGIDGSEEVVAETFAGFVSVQVALLRGLGDGPNPVVAELWRSTPGVLRPDGITVHGPHRFSEVNAAHDVPHLAPHWMLVGEDGEGAGLFMRRHGRDRTSVHRLDLSAFARSRPGEGGSRIEAEGELVTTDLLGLLGGDPAA
;
A
#
# COMPACT_ATOMS: atom_id res chain seq x y z
N MET A 1 4.35 7.03 8.79
CA MET A 1 5.44 7.04 7.79
C MET A 1 5.08 7.95 6.62
N THR A 2 6.06 8.54 5.94
CA THR A 2 5.82 9.25 4.68
C THR A 2 5.79 8.23 3.53
N PRO A 3 4.74 8.17 2.71
CA PRO A 3 4.70 7.25 1.58
C PRO A 3 5.81 7.54 0.55
N ASP A 4 6.44 6.49 0.04
CA ASP A 4 7.33 6.59 -1.12
C ASP A 4 6.51 6.62 -2.41
N LEU A 5 6.53 7.76 -3.11
CA LEU A 5 5.79 7.96 -4.36
C LEU A 5 6.37 7.16 -5.54
N ALA A 6 7.65 6.79 -5.50
CA ALA A 6 8.23 5.91 -6.52
C ALA A 6 7.68 4.48 -6.37
N MET A 7 7.55 3.99 -5.14
CA MET A 7 6.91 2.70 -4.89
C MET A 7 5.42 2.71 -5.17
N LEU A 8 4.74 3.82 -4.90
CA LEU A 8 3.33 3.98 -5.31
C LEU A 8 3.18 3.97 -6.83
N ARG A 9 4.09 4.62 -7.56
CA ARG A 9 4.12 4.57 -9.02
C ARG A 9 4.31 3.14 -9.53
N ASP A 10 5.30 2.42 -9.02
CA ASP A 10 5.54 1.02 -9.38
C ASP A 10 4.30 0.14 -9.09
N LEU A 11 3.67 0.31 -7.93
CA LEU A 11 2.43 -0.40 -7.58
C LEU A 11 1.29 -0.10 -8.57
N VAL A 12 1.09 1.16 -8.95
CA VAL A 12 0.04 1.56 -9.89
C VAL A 12 0.32 1.04 -11.30
N GLU A 13 1.57 1.08 -11.75
CA GLU A 13 1.96 0.67 -13.10
C GLU A 13 1.94 -0.86 -13.29
N SER A 14 2.28 -1.60 -12.25
CA SER A 14 2.34 -3.07 -12.24
C SER A 14 1.01 -3.75 -11.91
N THR A 15 -0.06 -3.00 -11.61
CA THR A 15 -1.38 -3.54 -11.26
C THR A 15 -2.40 -3.27 -12.37
N PRO A 16 -2.69 -4.23 -13.26
CA PRO A 16 -3.66 -4.07 -14.36
C PRO A 16 -5.09 -3.75 -13.90
N GLU A 17 -5.46 -4.17 -12.69
CA GLU A 17 -6.77 -3.95 -12.09
C GLU A 17 -7.00 -2.48 -11.68
N ILE A 18 -5.95 -1.66 -11.66
CA ILE A 18 -6.06 -0.21 -11.53
C ILE A 18 -6.37 0.38 -12.91
N ARG A 19 -7.66 0.66 -13.14
CA ARG A 19 -8.14 1.15 -14.44
C ARG A 19 -7.75 2.60 -14.65
N ARG A 20 -6.96 2.83 -15.70
CA ARG A 20 -6.51 4.14 -16.16
C ARG A 20 -7.23 4.52 -17.46
N TRP A 21 -7.64 5.78 -17.55
CA TRP A 21 -8.12 6.36 -18.81
C TRP A 21 -6.96 6.94 -19.63
N PRO A 22 -7.01 6.93 -20.97
CA PRO A 22 -6.00 7.59 -21.80
C PRO A 22 -5.89 9.10 -21.50
N GLY A 23 -4.68 9.68 -21.58
CA GLY A 23 -4.42 11.12 -21.37
C GLY A 23 -3.58 11.42 -20.13
N THR A 24 -3.51 12.71 -19.74
CA THR A 24 -2.79 13.18 -18.55
C THR A 24 -3.74 13.27 -17.35
N GLY A 25 -3.19 13.23 -16.12
CA GLY A 25 -3.95 13.51 -14.91
C GLY A 25 -4.39 14.97 -14.82
N ALA A 26 -5.06 15.32 -13.72
CA ALA A 26 -5.64 16.64 -13.53
C ALA A 26 -4.56 17.74 -13.49
N PRO A 27 -4.80 18.90 -14.10
CA PRO A 27 -3.92 20.05 -13.96
C PRO A 27 -3.73 20.46 -12.50
N GLU A 28 -2.52 20.91 -12.20
CA GLU A 28 -2.13 21.48 -10.92
C GLU A 28 -3.05 22.64 -10.45
N SER A 29 -3.60 23.41 -11.38
CA SER A 29 -4.60 24.46 -11.09
C SER A 29 -5.92 23.90 -10.56
N TRP A 30 -6.36 22.74 -11.06
CA TRP A 30 -7.59 22.08 -10.60
C TRP A 30 -7.41 21.56 -9.18
N VAL A 31 -6.23 21.02 -8.85
CA VAL A 31 -5.93 20.57 -7.48
C VAL A 31 -6.00 21.74 -6.50
N ARG A 32 -5.41 22.90 -6.83
CA ARG A 32 -5.47 24.08 -5.94
C ARG A 32 -6.90 24.60 -5.76
N ALA A 33 -7.70 24.55 -6.82
CA ALA A 33 -9.12 24.91 -6.75
C ALA A 33 -9.88 23.96 -5.82
N ALA A 34 -9.65 22.65 -5.93
CA ALA A 34 -10.23 21.66 -5.04
C ALA A 34 -9.79 21.88 -3.58
N GLU A 35 -8.49 22.08 -3.33
CA GLU A 35 -7.94 22.33 -1.99
C GLU A 35 -8.51 23.59 -1.32
N THR A 36 -8.90 24.59 -2.12
CA THR A 36 -9.58 25.80 -1.61
C THR A 36 -10.98 25.47 -1.05
N ARG A 37 -11.62 24.39 -1.54
CA ARG A 37 -12.97 23.98 -1.15
C ARG A 37 -12.97 22.91 -0.07
N VAL A 38 -12.10 21.91 -0.17
CA VAL A 38 -12.11 20.72 0.73
C VAL A 38 -10.95 20.68 1.72
N GLY A 39 -10.08 21.68 1.71
CA GLY A 39 -8.84 21.68 2.48
C GLY A 39 -7.69 20.98 1.76
N ARG A 40 -6.51 21.01 2.36
CA ARG A 40 -5.28 20.46 1.78
C ARG A 40 -5.42 18.96 1.55
N LEU A 41 -5.04 18.48 0.37
CA LEU A 41 -5.12 17.06 0.04
C LEU A 41 -3.83 16.32 0.48
N PRO A 42 -3.95 15.03 0.87
CA PRO A 42 -2.77 14.19 1.13
C PRO A 42 -1.82 14.15 -0.07
N ALA A 43 -0.51 14.11 0.19
CA ALA A 43 0.50 14.17 -0.88
C ALA A 43 0.38 12.99 -1.86
N SER A 44 0.12 11.79 -1.35
CA SER A 44 -0.08 10.60 -2.18
C SER A 44 -1.37 10.64 -3.00
N TYR A 45 -2.45 11.23 -2.46
CA TYR A 45 -3.69 11.44 -3.22
C TYR A 45 -3.56 12.56 -4.26
N ARG A 46 -2.83 13.62 -3.94
CA ARG A 46 -2.47 14.67 -4.90
C ARG A 46 -1.70 14.09 -6.08
N TRP A 47 -0.66 13.30 -5.80
CA TRP A 47 0.09 12.57 -6.82
C TRP A 47 -0.85 11.70 -7.66
N TRP A 48 -1.76 10.95 -7.03
CA TRP A 48 -2.75 10.15 -7.74
C TRP A 48 -3.58 10.98 -8.72
N LEU A 49 -4.11 12.12 -8.28
CA LEU A 49 -4.96 12.97 -9.12
C LEU A 49 -4.21 13.61 -10.30
N THR A 50 -2.94 13.97 -10.12
CA THR A 50 -2.17 14.70 -11.15
C THR A 50 -1.39 13.78 -12.09
N GLU A 51 -0.91 12.66 -11.57
CA GLU A 51 -0.02 11.74 -12.29
C GLU A 51 -0.75 10.53 -12.85
N THR A 52 -1.90 10.18 -12.25
CA THR A 52 -2.72 9.07 -12.70
C THR A 52 -4.05 9.59 -13.23
N ARG A 53 -4.54 8.97 -14.30
CA ARG A 53 -5.95 9.10 -14.72
C ARG A 53 -6.77 7.91 -14.22
N ALA A 54 -6.36 7.37 -13.08
CA ALA A 54 -6.99 6.22 -12.49
C ALA A 54 -8.25 6.64 -11.74
N SER A 55 -9.35 5.95 -12.04
CA SER A 55 -10.67 6.21 -11.43
C SER A 55 -11.11 5.06 -10.54
N ARG A 56 -10.32 3.98 -10.47
CA ARG A 56 -10.70 2.77 -9.76
C ARG A 56 -9.47 2.00 -9.29
N VAL A 57 -9.54 1.48 -8.07
CA VAL A 57 -8.62 0.48 -7.53
C VAL A 57 -9.41 -0.77 -7.22
N GLY A 58 -9.26 -1.82 -8.03
CA GLY A 58 -10.07 -3.03 -7.89
C GLY A 58 -11.53 -2.77 -8.21
N HIS A 59 -12.38 -2.82 -7.18
CA HIS A 59 -13.81 -2.54 -7.30
C HIS A 59 -14.16 -1.12 -6.86
N VAL A 60 -13.30 -0.45 -6.09
CA VAL A 60 -13.59 0.85 -5.47
C VAL A 60 -13.38 1.97 -6.48
N ASP A 61 -14.42 2.76 -6.71
CA ASP A 61 -14.36 3.97 -7.53
C ASP A 61 -13.77 5.11 -6.73
N VAL A 62 -12.70 5.71 -7.26
CA VAL A 62 -11.95 6.81 -6.65
C VAL A 62 -12.33 8.10 -7.35
N ALA A 63 -12.78 9.08 -6.57
CA ALA A 63 -13.20 10.38 -7.03
C ALA A 63 -12.07 11.08 -7.81
N SER A 64 -12.46 11.74 -8.90
CA SER A 64 -11.57 12.54 -9.73
C SER A 64 -11.79 14.03 -9.51
N LEU A 65 -10.96 14.87 -10.16
CA LEU A 65 -11.20 16.31 -10.22
C LEU A 65 -11.96 16.65 -11.49
N ALA A 66 -12.97 17.50 -11.36
CA ALA A 66 -13.65 18.13 -12.47
C ALA A 66 -13.02 19.49 -12.79
N ASP A 67 -13.30 19.98 -13.99
CA ASP A 67 -13.00 21.34 -14.38
C ASP A 67 -13.70 22.32 -13.41
N PRO A 68 -12.98 23.24 -12.75
CA PRO A 68 -13.57 24.22 -11.86
C PRO A 68 -14.70 25.04 -12.48
N GLU A 69 -14.72 25.24 -13.80
CA GLU A 69 -15.80 25.94 -14.51
C GLU A 69 -17.09 25.12 -14.63
N HIS A 70 -16.98 23.78 -14.56
CA HIS A 70 -18.09 22.82 -14.75
C HIS A 70 -18.37 21.96 -13.50
N VAL A 71 -17.75 22.29 -12.36
CA VAL A 71 -17.77 21.47 -11.14
C VAL A 71 -19.17 21.29 -10.55
N ALA A 72 -20.07 22.26 -10.75
CA ALA A 72 -21.43 22.22 -10.22
C ALA A 72 -22.29 21.10 -10.83
N GLU A 73 -21.88 20.57 -11.99
CA GLU A 73 -22.59 19.52 -12.73
C GLU A 73 -21.92 18.14 -12.53
N ALA A 74 -20.76 18.10 -11.86
CA ALA A 74 -19.94 16.90 -11.68
C ALA A 74 -20.15 16.28 -10.29
N ASP A 75 -21.27 15.57 -10.11
CA ASP A 75 -21.67 14.95 -8.84
C ASP A 75 -20.70 13.83 -8.38
N ASP A 76 -19.91 13.28 -9.31
CA ASP A 76 -18.88 12.29 -9.05
C ASP A 76 -17.53 12.91 -8.63
N ALA A 77 -17.33 14.21 -8.85
CA ALA A 77 -16.09 14.91 -8.54
C ALA A 77 -15.84 15.01 -7.03
N LEU A 78 -14.57 15.00 -6.62
CA LEU A 78 -14.14 15.11 -5.21
C LEU A 78 -14.77 16.30 -4.46
N THR A 79 -15.05 17.38 -5.18
CA THR A 79 -15.56 18.66 -4.66
C THR A 79 -17.08 18.74 -4.58
N ALA A 80 -17.80 17.68 -4.97
CA ALA A 80 -19.25 17.59 -4.83
C ALA A 80 -19.66 17.78 -3.36
N GLU A 81 -20.78 18.48 -3.14
CA GLU A 81 -21.18 18.93 -1.78
C GLU A 81 -21.36 17.77 -0.80
N TRP A 82 -21.91 16.65 -1.26
CA TRP A 82 -22.17 15.49 -0.42
C TRP A 82 -20.90 14.78 0.06
N ARG A 83 -19.76 14.98 -0.63
CA ARG A 83 -18.49 14.30 -0.28
C ARG A 83 -17.81 14.88 0.94
N LEU A 84 -18.10 16.11 1.33
CA LEU A 84 -17.53 16.74 2.52
C LEU A 84 -18.59 16.84 3.62
N THR A 85 -18.48 15.99 4.63
CA THR A 85 -19.38 15.99 5.79
C THR A 85 -18.56 16.16 7.07
N GLY A 86 -18.62 17.36 7.67
CA GLY A 86 -17.77 17.70 8.82
C GLY A 86 -16.29 17.53 8.48
N ASP A 87 -15.59 16.70 9.26
CA ASP A 87 -14.16 16.39 9.07
C ASP A 87 -13.93 15.11 8.24
N ARG A 88 -14.88 14.74 7.38
CA ARG A 88 -14.79 13.58 6.47
C ARG A 88 -14.88 14.03 5.03
N LEU A 89 -13.82 13.74 4.26
CA LEU A 89 -13.80 13.93 2.81
C LEU A 89 -13.87 12.58 2.11
N CYS A 90 -15.05 12.21 1.62
CA CYS A 90 -15.31 10.98 0.87
C CYS A 90 -14.65 11.04 -0.51
N PHE A 91 -13.58 10.27 -0.68
CA PHE A 91 -12.82 10.21 -1.93
C PHE A 91 -13.03 8.92 -2.70
N ALA A 92 -13.70 7.91 -2.11
CA ALA A 92 -13.96 6.65 -2.81
C ALA A 92 -15.24 5.96 -2.32
N SER A 93 -15.82 5.11 -3.17
CA SER A 93 -16.99 4.30 -2.81
C SER A 93 -17.01 2.96 -3.55
N ASP A 94 -17.65 1.98 -2.93
CA ASP A 94 -18.14 0.80 -3.66
C ASP A 94 -19.14 1.25 -4.76
N PRO A 95 -19.17 0.60 -5.93
CA PRO A 95 -20.20 0.77 -6.97
C PRO A 95 -21.65 0.73 -6.48
N ASP A 96 -21.98 -0.05 -5.45
CA ASP A 96 -23.31 -0.15 -4.84
C ASP A 96 -23.54 0.84 -3.70
N GLY A 97 -22.51 1.59 -3.29
CA GLY A 97 -22.56 2.57 -2.23
C GLY A 97 -22.68 1.98 -0.82
N ALA A 98 -22.54 0.66 -0.65
CA ALA A 98 -22.61 0.00 0.65
C ALA A 98 -21.43 0.38 1.55
N GLU A 99 -20.28 0.72 0.97
CA GLU A 99 -19.13 1.24 1.70
C GLU A 99 -18.60 2.51 1.03
N THR A 100 -18.25 3.50 1.86
CA THR A 100 -17.52 4.70 1.41
C THR A 100 -16.19 4.84 2.13
N PHE A 101 -15.23 5.49 1.48
CA PHE A 101 -13.90 5.71 2.01
C PHE A 101 -13.62 7.20 2.07
N SER A 102 -13.27 7.68 3.26
CA SER A 102 -13.08 9.09 3.53
C SER A 102 -11.72 9.37 4.17
N PHE A 103 -11.14 10.52 3.87
CA PHE A 103 -10.05 11.05 4.68
C PHE A 103 -10.62 11.59 5.99
N ALA A 104 -10.02 11.19 7.11
CA ALA A 104 -10.29 11.76 8.43
C ALA A 104 -9.48 13.05 8.59
N LEU A 105 -10.06 14.20 8.22
CA LEU A 105 -9.36 15.49 8.17
C LEU A 105 -8.97 16.01 9.55
N ASP A 106 -9.68 15.58 10.60
CA ASP A 106 -9.37 15.84 12.01
C ASP A 106 -8.07 15.13 12.47
N ARG A 107 -7.55 14.21 11.66
CA ARG A 107 -6.33 13.44 11.92
C ARG A 107 -5.33 13.71 10.82
N THR A 108 -4.26 14.40 11.16
CA THR A 108 -3.16 14.64 10.21
C THR A 108 -1.90 14.03 10.78
N SER A 109 -1.28 13.15 10.00
CA SER A 109 0.03 12.59 10.33
C SER A 109 1.14 13.64 10.12
N ALA A 110 2.33 13.39 10.69
CA ALA A 110 3.48 14.28 10.52
C ALA A 110 3.92 14.46 9.05
N SER A 111 3.55 13.52 8.15
CA SER A 111 3.82 13.61 6.72
C SER A 111 2.80 14.46 5.95
N GLY A 112 1.73 14.93 6.61
CA GLY A 112 0.60 15.62 5.97
C GLY A 112 -0.38 14.67 5.28
N GLU A 113 -0.28 13.36 5.53
CA GLU A 113 -1.28 12.38 5.12
C GLU A 113 -2.42 12.31 6.15
N HIS A 114 -3.62 11.99 5.67
CA HIS A 114 -4.80 11.74 6.49
C HIS A 114 -5.11 10.24 6.51
N PRO A 115 -5.40 9.65 7.68
CA PRO A 115 -5.93 8.30 7.75
C PRO A 115 -7.20 8.16 6.92
N VAL A 116 -7.35 6.99 6.30
CA VAL A 116 -8.53 6.61 5.55
C VAL A 116 -9.45 5.81 6.46
N VAL A 117 -10.67 6.29 6.60
CA VAL A 117 -11.76 5.57 7.26
C VAL A 117 -12.68 4.95 6.23
N ARG A 118 -13.07 3.70 6.47
CA ARG A 118 -14.19 3.05 5.82
C ARG A 118 -15.45 3.34 6.63
N VAL A 119 -16.51 3.74 5.96
CA VAL A 119 -17.82 4.01 6.54
C VAL A 119 -18.82 3.00 5.97
N ASP A 120 -19.46 2.24 6.85
CA ASP A 120 -20.53 1.31 6.49
C ASP A 120 -21.82 2.09 6.15
N GLY A 121 -22.42 1.78 4.99
CA GLY A 121 -23.60 2.47 4.48
C GLY A 121 -24.92 2.08 5.16
N ILE A 122 -24.94 1.02 5.97
CA ILE A 122 -26.12 0.54 6.69
C ILE A 122 -26.19 1.17 8.08
N ASP A 123 -25.12 1.08 8.86
CA ASP A 123 -25.10 1.53 10.25
C ASP A 123 -24.25 2.78 10.51
N GLY A 124 -23.48 3.24 9.51
CA GLY A 124 -22.64 4.43 9.62
C GLY A 124 -21.40 4.23 10.47
N SER A 125 -21.05 2.99 10.84
CA SER A 125 -19.85 2.71 11.62
C SER A 125 -18.59 3.05 10.85
N GLU A 126 -17.60 3.61 11.55
CA GLU A 126 -16.31 4.00 10.98
C GLU A 126 -15.19 3.08 11.47
N GLU A 127 -14.33 2.65 10.55
CA GLU A 127 -13.10 1.90 10.84
C GLU A 127 -11.92 2.51 10.09
N VAL A 128 -10.77 2.71 10.76
CA VAL A 128 -9.53 3.11 10.10
C VAL A 128 -8.95 1.92 9.35
N VAL A 129 -8.88 2.02 8.01
CA VAL A 129 -8.40 0.94 7.14
C VAL A 129 -7.01 1.21 6.56
N ALA A 130 -6.56 2.46 6.56
CA ALA A 130 -5.21 2.84 6.17
C ALA A 130 -4.79 4.15 6.84
N GLU A 131 -3.48 4.34 7.00
CA GLU A 131 -2.88 5.55 7.58
C GLU A 131 -2.66 6.65 6.53
N THR A 132 -2.64 6.27 5.24
CA THR A 132 -2.39 7.17 4.11
C THR A 132 -3.21 6.74 2.89
N PHE A 133 -3.35 7.61 1.89
CA PHE A 133 -3.98 7.21 0.62
C PHE A 133 -3.15 6.13 -0.10
N ALA A 134 -1.82 6.28 -0.15
CA ALA A 134 -0.94 5.26 -0.73
C ALA A 134 -1.12 3.88 -0.06
N GLY A 135 -1.27 3.89 1.27
CA GLY A 135 -1.54 2.68 2.03
C GLY A 135 -2.91 2.08 1.70
N PHE A 136 -3.94 2.92 1.55
CA PHE A 136 -5.24 2.47 1.08
C PHE A 136 -5.15 1.75 -0.28
N VAL A 137 -4.47 2.33 -1.27
CA VAL A 137 -4.28 1.66 -2.58
C VAL A 137 -3.55 0.32 -2.39
N SER A 138 -2.55 0.27 -1.52
CA SER A 138 -1.78 -0.94 -1.23
C SER A 138 -2.62 -2.04 -0.60
N VAL A 139 -3.48 -1.70 0.35
CA VAL A 139 -4.45 -2.63 0.97
C VAL A 139 -5.42 -3.16 -0.08
N GLN A 140 -5.96 -2.29 -0.94
CA GLN A 140 -6.85 -2.72 -2.03
C GLN A 140 -6.15 -3.69 -2.98
N VAL A 141 -4.89 -3.42 -3.35
CA VAL A 141 -4.08 -4.36 -4.17
C VAL A 141 -3.83 -5.68 -3.43
N ALA A 142 -3.53 -5.63 -2.13
CA ALA A 142 -3.34 -6.84 -1.32
C ALA A 142 -4.61 -7.71 -1.31
N LEU A 143 -5.79 -7.10 -1.15
CA LEU A 143 -7.08 -7.80 -1.22
C LEU A 143 -7.32 -8.44 -2.59
N LEU A 144 -7.08 -7.71 -3.68
CA LEU A 144 -7.20 -8.23 -5.06
C LEU A 144 -6.28 -9.41 -5.34
N ARG A 145 -5.09 -9.43 -4.72
CA ARG A 145 -4.11 -10.51 -4.84
C ARG A 145 -4.38 -11.67 -3.89
N GLY A 146 -5.47 -11.64 -3.12
CA GLY A 146 -5.84 -12.67 -2.16
C GLY A 146 -4.91 -12.74 -0.95
N LEU A 147 -4.18 -11.66 -0.66
CA LEU A 147 -3.27 -11.57 0.47
C LEU A 147 -3.99 -11.18 1.77
N GLY A 148 -5.18 -10.57 1.68
CA GLY A 148 -5.98 -10.20 2.85
C GLY A 148 -5.23 -9.24 3.78
N ASP A 149 -5.20 -9.55 5.07
CA ASP A 149 -4.35 -8.91 6.09
C ASP A 149 -2.86 -9.29 5.96
N GLY A 150 -2.40 -9.46 4.73
CA GLY A 150 -1.02 -9.71 4.35
C GLY A 150 -0.45 -11.09 4.72
N PRO A 151 0.79 -11.36 4.28
CA PRO A 151 1.58 -12.53 4.70
C PRO A 151 1.82 -12.57 6.21
N ASN A 152 1.81 -11.41 6.85
CA ASN A 152 2.05 -11.19 8.27
C ASN A 152 1.35 -9.89 8.71
N PRO A 153 0.83 -9.81 9.95
CA PRO A 153 0.16 -8.63 10.47
C PRO A 153 0.96 -7.32 10.36
N VAL A 154 2.27 -7.35 10.59
CA VAL A 154 3.16 -6.18 10.50
C VAL A 154 3.41 -5.77 9.05
N VAL A 155 3.52 -6.72 8.12
CA VAL A 155 3.61 -6.40 6.69
C VAL A 155 2.29 -5.79 6.20
N ALA A 156 1.15 -6.26 6.70
CA ALA A 156 -0.12 -5.62 6.41
C ALA A 156 -0.24 -4.23 7.04
N GLU A 157 0.27 -4.04 8.25
CA GLU A 157 0.36 -2.72 8.89
C GLU A 157 1.25 -1.75 8.09
N LEU A 158 2.37 -2.23 7.55
CA LEU A 158 3.19 -1.48 6.60
C LEU A 158 2.36 -1.06 5.39
N TRP A 159 1.64 -2.00 4.79
CA TRP A 159 0.81 -1.73 3.62
C TRP A 159 -0.33 -0.77 3.90
N ARG A 160 -0.83 -0.67 5.14
CA ARG A 160 -1.76 0.39 5.54
C ARG A 160 -1.12 1.79 5.50
N SER A 161 0.20 1.89 5.53
CA SER A 161 0.92 3.17 5.47
C SER A 161 1.55 3.47 4.11
N THR A 162 2.05 2.46 3.40
CA THR A 162 2.80 2.64 2.15
C THR A 162 2.89 1.35 1.35
N PRO A 163 3.02 1.41 0.00
CA PRO A 163 3.20 0.22 -0.84
C PRO A 163 4.38 -0.64 -0.45
N GLY A 164 5.47 -0.09 0.06
CA GLY A 164 6.66 -0.79 0.49
C GLY A 164 7.63 0.22 1.09
N VAL A 165 8.85 -0.20 1.42
CA VAL A 165 9.86 0.76 1.89
C VAL A 165 11.24 0.42 1.36
N LEU A 166 11.95 1.43 0.84
CA LEU A 166 13.40 1.39 0.67
C LEU A 166 14.02 2.14 1.84
N ARG A 167 14.77 1.43 2.66
CA ARG A 167 15.44 1.98 3.84
C ARG A 167 16.77 2.62 3.45
N PRO A 168 17.28 3.59 4.24
CA PRO A 168 18.58 4.23 3.97
C PRO A 168 19.78 3.27 3.97
N ASP A 169 19.66 2.10 4.61
CA ASP A 169 20.67 1.05 4.63
C ASP A 169 20.61 0.11 3.41
N GLY A 170 19.75 0.40 2.43
CA GLY A 170 19.62 -0.36 1.18
C GLY A 170 18.55 -1.46 1.22
N ILE A 171 18.01 -1.77 2.40
CA ILE A 171 16.98 -2.80 2.53
C ILE A 171 15.66 -2.33 1.89
N THR A 172 15.16 -3.13 0.97
CA THR A 172 13.85 -2.98 0.34
C THR A 172 12.88 -4.00 0.94
N VAL A 173 11.74 -3.54 1.45
CA VAL A 173 10.59 -4.40 1.76
C VAL A 173 9.54 -4.20 0.68
N HIS A 174 9.12 -5.31 0.08
CA HIS A 174 8.29 -5.29 -1.11
C HIS A 174 6.82 -4.98 -0.82
N GLY A 175 6.17 -4.42 -1.83
CA GLY A 175 4.72 -4.25 -1.84
C GLY A 175 3.93 -5.43 -2.33
N PRO A 176 2.62 -5.43 -2.08
CA PRO A 176 1.75 -6.57 -2.41
C PRO A 176 1.75 -6.89 -3.91
N HIS A 177 2.00 -5.89 -4.77
CA HIS A 177 2.10 -6.06 -6.22
C HIS A 177 3.31 -6.88 -6.68
N ARG A 178 4.41 -6.90 -5.90
CA ARG A 178 5.65 -7.61 -6.27
C ARG A 178 5.73 -9.03 -5.71
N PHE A 179 4.95 -9.34 -4.66
CA PHE A 179 5.14 -10.56 -3.87
C PHE A 179 5.13 -11.84 -4.71
N SER A 180 4.14 -11.99 -5.60
CA SER A 180 4.02 -13.18 -6.45
C SER A 180 5.21 -13.30 -7.42
N GLU A 181 5.57 -12.20 -8.08
CA GLU A 181 6.65 -12.15 -9.06
C GLU A 181 8.00 -12.46 -8.42
N VAL A 182 8.35 -11.78 -7.32
CA VAL A 182 9.64 -11.91 -6.64
C VAL A 182 9.79 -13.31 -6.04
N ASN A 183 8.76 -13.85 -5.39
CA ASN A 183 8.84 -15.21 -4.85
C ASN A 183 8.97 -16.26 -5.96
N ALA A 184 8.30 -16.07 -7.10
CA ALA A 184 8.43 -16.96 -8.26
C ALA A 184 9.82 -16.85 -8.91
N ALA A 185 10.38 -15.64 -9.04
CA ALA A 185 11.70 -15.41 -9.62
C ALA A 185 12.82 -16.12 -8.85
N HIS A 186 12.68 -16.26 -7.54
CA HIS A 186 13.61 -16.98 -6.66
C HIS A 186 13.20 -18.43 -6.37
N ASP A 187 12.18 -18.96 -7.05
CA ASP A 187 11.65 -20.31 -6.87
C ASP A 187 11.29 -20.65 -5.41
N VAL A 188 10.91 -19.63 -4.62
CA VAL A 188 10.61 -19.77 -3.19
C VAL A 188 9.48 -20.78 -2.94
N PRO A 189 8.37 -20.80 -3.71
CA PRO A 189 7.30 -21.77 -3.48
C PRO A 189 7.76 -23.23 -3.62
N HIS A 190 8.78 -23.51 -4.44
CA HIS A 190 9.30 -24.85 -4.67
C HIS A 190 10.41 -25.21 -3.68
N LEU A 191 11.33 -24.29 -3.43
CA LEU A 191 12.48 -24.51 -2.54
C LEU A 191 12.08 -24.43 -1.06
N ALA A 192 11.16 -23.53 -0.69
CA ALA A 192 10.77 -23.28 0.69
C ALA A 192 9.26 -22.95 0.80
N PRO A 193 8.35 -23.93 0.62
CA PRO A 193 6.90 -23.71 0.49
C PRO A 193 6.20 -23.07 1.70
N HIS A 194 6.85 -23.07 2.87
CA HIS A 194 6.35 -22.47 4.11
C HIS A 194 6.96 -21.10 4.43
N TRP A 195 7.79 -20.59 3.53
CA TRP A 195 8.50 -19.33 3.65
C TRP A 195 8.09 -18.38 2.53
N MET A 196 8.34 -17.10 2.73
CA MET A 196 8.21 -16.06 1.71
C MET A 196 9.40 -15.12 1.76
N LEU A 197 9.86 -14.73 0.59
CA LEU A 197 10.75 -13.60 0.38
C LEU A 197 9.91 -12.33 0.44
N VAL A 198 10.22 -11.45 1.39
CA VAL A 198 9.45 -10.22 1.67
C VAL A 198 10.25 -8.95 1.42
N GLY A 199 11.54 -9.08 1.20
CA GLY A 199 12.43 -7.98 0.91
C GLY A 199 13.82 -8.46 0.50
N GLU A 200 14.67 -7.52 0.13
CA GLU A 200 16.05 -7.74 -0.28
C GLU A 200 16.93 -6.65 0.32
N ASP A 201 18.20 -6.95 0.58
CA ASP A 201 19.14 -5.98 1.18
C ASP A 201 19.91 -5.13 0.16
N GLY A 202 19.68 -5.36 -1.14
CA GLY A 202 20.41 -4.70 -2.23
C GLY A 202 21.84 -5.21 -2.46
N GLU A 203 22.35 -6.10 -1.60
CA GLU A 203 23.66 -6.75 -1.70
C GLU A 203 23.57 -8.21 -2.18
N GLY A 204 22.35 -8.70 -2.42
CA GLY A 204 22.07 -10.04 -2.93
C GLY A 204 21.53 -11.02 -1.89
N ALA A 205 21.24 -10.56 -0.68
CA ALA A 205 20.51 -11.36 0.32
C ALA A 205 19.01 -11.04 0.33
N GLY A 206 18.23 -12.09 0.57
CA GLY A 206 16.79 -12.01 0.73
C GLY A 206 16.40 -11.97 2.20
N LEU A 207 15.32 -11.26 2.49
CA LEU A 207 14.64 -11.26 3.78
C LEU A 207 13.48 -12.26 3.72
N PHE A 208 13.58 -13.31 4.52
CA PHE A 208 12.63 -14.40 4.56
C PHE A 208 11.85 -14.42 5.86
N MET A 209 10.56 -14.74 5.76
CA MET A 209 9.71 -14.99 6.92
C MET A 209 8.79 -16.17 6.67
N ARG A 210 8.26 -16.79 7.73
CA ARG A 210 7.28 -17.86 7.55
C ARG A 210 5.94 -17.31 7.07
N ARG A 211 5.32 -18.06 6.17
CA ARG A 211 3.99 -17.77 5.64
C ARG A 211 2.87 -18.09 6.62
N HIS A 212 3.05 -19.13 7.42
CA HIS A 212 2.06 -19.65 8.35
C HIS A 212 2.72 -20.14 9.64
N GLY A 213 1.92 -20.42 10.66
CA GLY A 213 2.37 -20.92 11.96
C GLY A 213 2.46 -19.83 13.02
N ARG A 214 2.97 -20.20 14.20
CA ARG A 214 3.08 -19.30 15.37
C ARG A 214 4.19 -18.25 15.19
N ASP A 215 5.28 -18.63 14.54
CA ASP A 215 6.39 -17.74 14.24
C ASP A 215 6.18 -17.08 12.88
N ARG A 216 5.50 -15.92 12.87
CA ARG A 216 5.35 -15.10 11.66
C ARG A 216 6.15 -13.80 11.77
N THR A 217 6.75 -13.47 12.90
CA THR A 217 7.39 -12.17 13.12
C THR A 217 8.90 -12.19 12.93
N SER A 218 9.52 -13.37 12.97
CA SER A 218 10.95 -13.52 12.75
C SER A 218 11.30 -13.32 11.27
N VAL A 219 12.32 -12.49 11.03
CA VAL A 219 12.88 -12.24 9.70
C VAL A 219 14.29 -12.76 9.66
N HIS A 220 14.57 -13.61 8.68
CA HIS A 220 15.89 -14.19 8.44
C HIS A 220 16.48 -13.61 7.16
N ARG A 221 17.73 -13.17 7.21
CA ARG A 221 18.51 -12.75 6.05
C ARG A 221 19.36 -13.90 5.56
N LEU A 222 19.30 -14.19 4.27
CA LEU A 222 20.10 -15.24 3.64
C LEU A 222 20.49 -14.84 2.21
N ASP A 223 21.75 -15.11 1.83
CA ASP A 223 22.24 -14.93 0.46
C ASP A 223 21.35 -15.69 -0.56
N LEU A 224 20.82 -14.98 -1.55
CA LEU A 224 19.90 -15.55 -2.53
C LEU A 224 20.57 -16.60 -3.41
N SER A 225 21.89 -16.46 -3.66
CA SER A 225 22.66 -17.46 -4.41
C SER A 225 22.83 -18.76 -3.62
N ALA A 226 22.98 -18.68 -2.30
CA ALA A 226 23.01 -19.82 -1.40
C ALA A 226 21.63 -20.47 -1.27
N PHE A 227 20.58 -19.66 -1.16
CA PHE A 227 19.21 -20.14 -1.17
C PHE A 227 18.89 -20.92 -2.46
N ALA A 228 19.26 -20.39 -3.63
CA ALA A 228 19.03 -21.00 -4.94
C ALA A 228 19.75 -22.36 -5.14
N ARG A 229 20.78 -22.67 -4.33
CA ARG A 229 21.45 -23.99 -4.33
C ARG A 229 20.73 -25.03 -3.48
N SER A 230 19.59 -24.71 -2.88
CA SER A 230 18.81 -25.66 -2.09
C SER A 230 18.16 -26.71 -2.97
N ARG A 231 17.91 -27.89 -2.42
CA ARG A 231 17.03 -28.86 -3.10
C ARG A 231 15.57 -28.45 -2.87
N PRO A 232 14.65 -28.92 -3.74
CA PRO A 232 13.22 -28.72 -3.54
C PRO A 232 12.76 -29.10 -2.13
N GLY A 233 12.05 -28.19 -1.46
CA GLY A 233 11.58 -28.35 -0.08
C GLY A 233 12.63 -28.20 1.03
N GLU A 234 13.92 -28.11 0.73
CA GLU A 234 15.00 -27.99 1.73
C GLU A 234 15.42 -26.54 2.03
N GLY A 235 14.96 -25.57 1.22
CA GLY A 235 15.34 -24.16 1.37
C GLY A 235 14.90 -23.57 2.71
N GLY A 236 13.77 -24.03 3.27
CA GLY A 236 13.32 -23.63 4.60
C GLY A 236 14.30 -24.03 5.70
N SER A 237 14.81 -25.27 5.68
CA SER A 237 15.81 -25.74 6.63
C SER A 237 17.12 -24.95 6.50
N ARG A 238 17.49 -24.54 5.29
CA ARG A 238 18.66 -23.67 5.07
C ARG A 238 18.45 -22.28 5.67
N ILE A 239 17.28 -21.66 5.46
CA ILE A 239 16.98 -20.37 6.09
C ILE A 239 17.13 -20.46 7.61
N GLU A 240 16.66 -21.54 8.22
CA GLU A 240 16.76 -21.74 9.68
C GLU A 240 18.19 -21.99 10.16
N ALA A 241 19.00 -22.73 9.39
CA ALA A 241 20.34 -23.14 9.80
C ALA A 241 21.44 -22.11 9.46
N GLU A 242 21.30 -21.43 8.31
CA GLU A 242 22.31 -20.54 7.74
C GLU A 242 21.85 -19.07 7.71
N GLY A 243 20.55 -18.81 7.83
CA GLY A 243 20.01 -17.46 7.80
C GLY A 243 20.27 -16.70 9.09
N GLU A 244 20.77 -15.47 8.96
CA GLU A 244 20.95 -14.54 10.07
C GLU A 244 19.57 -14.06 10.55
N LEU A 245 19.25 -14.23 11.83
CA LEU A 245 18.05 -13.62 12.40
C LEU A 245 18.26 -12.09 12.43
N VAL A 246 17.53 -11.36 11.59
CA VAL A 246 17.60 -9.90 11.51
C VAL A 246 16.84 -9.28 12.67
N THR A 247 15.63 -9.75 12.91
CA THR A 247 14.75 -9.21 13.95
C THR A 247 13.58 -10.16 14.23
N THR A 248 12.99 -9.99 15.41
CA THR A 248 11.64 -10.49 15.73
C THR A 248 10.60 -9.36 15.80
N ASP A 249 11.05 -8.12 15.62
CA ASP A 249 10.26 -6.90 15.56
C ASP A 249 10.36 -6.27 14.16
N LEU A 250 9.38 -6.64 13.32
CA LEU A 250 9.23 -6.10 11.98
C LEU A 250 8.92 -4.60 11.97
N LEU A 251 8.28 -4.05 13.01
CA LEU A 251 8.00 -2.60 13.07
C LEU A 251 9.30 -1.82 13.31
N GLY A 252 10.17 -2.30 14.20
CA GLY A 252 11.51 -1.75 14.39
C GLY A 252 12.36 -1.81 13.11
N LEU A 253 12.27 -2.92 12.36
CA LEU A 253 12.92 -3.03 11.05
C LEU A 253 12.40 -1.97 10.06
N LEU A 254 11.09 -1.69 10.06
CA LEU A 254 10.48 -0.76 9.11
C LEU A 254 10.55 0.72 9.56
N GLY A 255 10.66 0.96 10.87
CA GLY A 255 10.54 2.27 11.50
C GLY A 255 11.86 2.97 11.81
N GLY A 256 13.00 2.27 11.71
CA GLY A 256 14.33 2.85 11.88
C GLY A 256 14.56 3.46 13.26
N ASP A 257 15.07 2.66 14.20
CA ASP A 257 15.96 3.17 15.24
C ASP A 257 17.30 2.42 15.11
N PRO A 258 18.43 3.07 14.80
CA PRO A 258 19.74 2.42 14.65
C PRO A 258 20.38 2.04 16.01
N ALA A 259 19.59 1.82 17.05
CA ALA A 259 20.06 1.44 18.37
C ALA A 259 19.09 0.45 19.06
N ALA A 260 19.16 -0.80 18.65
CA ALA A 260 18.81 -1.95 19.47
C ALA A 260 19.87 -3.04 19.30
#